data_AF-A0A2X3F322-F1
#
_entry.id   AF-A0A2X3F322-F1
#
_cell.length_a   1.000
_cell.length_b   1.000
_cell.length_c   1.000
_cell.angle_alpha   90.00
_cell.angle_beta   90.00
_cell.angle_gamma   90.00
#
_symmetry.space_group_name_H-M   'P 1'
#
loop_
_entity.id
_entity.type
_entity.pdbx_description
1 polymer ?
#
loop_
_entity_poly.entity_id
_entity_poly.type
_entity_poly.pdbx_seq_one_letter_code
_entity_poly.pdbx_strand_id
1 'polypeptide(L)'
;MALCAPYDKTGIDQVQAERLSMSWIERIKSNITPTRKASIPEGVWTKCDSCGQVLYRAELERNLEVCPKCDHHMRMSARNRLHSLLDEGSLVELGSELEPKDVLKFRDSKNTKTAWRPLRKRRARKTRWW
;
A
#
# COMPACT_ATOMS: atom_id res chain seq x y z
N MET A 1 -55.30 62.28 26.24
CA MET A 1 -54.53 61.39 27.14
C MET A 1 -54.62 59.98 26.60
N ALA A 2 -53.67 59.56 25.76
CA ALA A 2 -53.59 58.20 25.23
C ALA A 2 -52.38 57.53 25.89
N LEU A 3 -52.63 56.59 26.80
CA LEU A 3 -51.61 55.80 27.47
C LEU A 3 -51.14 54.69 26.52
N CYS A 4 -49.88 54.73 26.11
CA CYS A 4 -49.23 53.62 25.43
C CYS A 4 -48.97 52.49 26.43
N ALA A 5 -49.47 51.29 26.12
CA ALA A 5 -49.18 50.09 26.88
C ALA A 5 -47.73 49.61 26.62
N PRO A 6 -47.02 49.10 27.64
CA PRO A 6 -45.68 48.55 27.47
C PRO A 6 -45.72 47.20 26.74
N TYR A 7 -44.89 47.09 25.71
CA TYR A 7 -44.65 45.86 24.94
C TYR A 7 -43.73 44.93 25.73
N ASP A 8 -44.27 43.80 26.20
CA ASP A 8 -43.56 42.75 26.94
C ASP A 8 -42.70 41.91 25.98
N LYS A 9 -41.38 41.86 26.24
CA LYS A 9 -40.37 41.21 25.39
C LYS A 9 -40.00 39.80 25.85
N THR A 10 -40.81 39.14 26.69
CA THR A 10 -40.44 37.84 27.28
C THR A 10 -40.96 36.60 26.52
N GLY A 11 -41.31 36.73 25.24
CA GLY A 11 -41.95 35.64 24.47
C GLY A 11 -41.17 35.08 23.27
N ILE A 12 -39.98 35.59 22.95
CA ILE A 12 -39.30 35.27 21.66
C ILE A 12 -38.09 34.33 21.83
N ASP A 13 -37.55 34.17 23.04
CA ASP A 13 -36.28 33.45 23.24
C ASP A 13 -36.40 31.94 23.46
N GLN A 14 -37.59 31.39 23.67
CA GLN A 14 -37.74 29.95 23.96
C GLN A 14 -37.99 29.08 22.71
N VAL A 15 -38.61 29.62 21.65
CA VAL A 15 -38.91 28.84 20.44
C VAL A 15 -37.66 28.67 19.54
N GLN A 16 -36.64 29.49 19.75
CA GLN A 16 -35.38 29.43 18.98
C GLN A 16 -34.33 28.49 19.60
N ALA A 17 -34.46 28.15 20.89
CA ALA A 17 -33.48 27.34 21.63
C ALA A 17 -33.64 25.82 21.41
N GLU A 18 -34.84 25.33 21.11
CA GLU A 18 -35.07 23.89 20.91
C GLU A 18 -34.74 23.40 19.49
N ARG A 19 -34.55 24.32 18.54
CA ARG A 19 -34.28 23.99 17.13
C ARG A 19 -32.78 23.88 16.80
N LEU A 20 -31.91 24.07 17.80
CA LEU A 20 -30.45 23.96 17.70
C LEU A 20 -29.88 22.76 18.47
N SER A 21 -30.74 21.86 18.98
CA SER A 21 -30.35 20.70 19.80
C SER A 21 -30.43 19.35 19.06
N MET A 22 -30.18 19.35 17.76
CA MET A 22 -29.82 18.14 17.03
C MET A 22 -28.49 18.47 16.36
N SER A 23 -27.40 17.96 16.92
CA SER A 23 -26.09 18.30 16.42
C SER A 23 -26.04 17.94 14.94
N TRP A 24 -25.57 18.87 14.12
CA TRP A 24 -25.38 18.63 12.69
C TRP A 24 -24.53 17.36 12.43
N ILE A 25 -23.65 17.01 13.38
CA ILE A 25 -22.86 15.78 13.42
C ILE A 25 -23.70 14.51 13.59
N GLU A 26 -24.76 14.51 14.41
CA GLU A 26 -25.65 13.35 14.59
C GLU A 26 -26.44 13.06 13.31
N ARG A 27 -26.81 14.09 12.55
CA ARG A 27 -27.48 13.96 11.25
C ARG A 27 -26.60 13.33 10.18
N ILE A 28 -25.27 13.52 10.27
CA ILE A 28 -24.31 12.89 9.35
C ILE A 28 -24.13 11.42 9.68
N LYS A 29 -24.06 11.07 10.98
CA LYS A 29 -23.88 9.68 11.43
C LYS A 29 -25.07 8.79 11.08
N SER A 30 -26.30 9.30 11.16
CA SER A 30 -27.51 8.52 10.90
C SER A 30 -27.74 8.19 9.42
N ASN A 31 -27.07 8.91 8.49
CA ASN A 31 -27.23 8.72 7.05
C ASN A 31 -26.08 7.91 6.41
N ILE A 32 -25.09 7.46 7.21
CA ILE A 32 -24.02 6.59 6.75
C ILE A 32 -24.50 5.15 6.85
N THR A 33 -25.09 4.66 5.76
CA THR A 33 -25.24 3.21 5.56
C THR A 33 -23.82 2.61 5.51
N PRO A 34 -23.52 1.55 6.27
CA PRO A 34 -22.20 0.93 6.22
C PRO A 34 -22.04 0.25 4.86
N THR A 35 -21.55 1.00 3.89
CA THR A 35 -21.10 0.45 2.62
C THR A 35 -20.01 -0.55 2.94
N ARG A 36 -20.09 -1.74 2.34
CA ARG A 36 -19.06 -2.78 2.50
C ARG A 36 -17.72 -2.13 2.17
N LYS A 37 -16.80 -2.10 3.15
CA LYS A 37 -15.45 -1.58 2.96
C LYS A 37 -14.86 -2.27 1.74
N ALA A 38 -14.68 -1.54 0.64
CA ALA A 38 -14.02 -2.08 -0.53
C ALA A 38 -12.63 -2.54 -0.09
N SER A 39 -12.36 -3.84 -0.16
CA SER A 39 -11.05 -4.39 0.13
C SER A 39 -10.11 -3.92 -0.96
N ILE A 40 -9.36 -2.85 -0.68
CA ILE A 40 -8.32 -2.37 -1.59
C ILE A 40 -7.30 -3.52 -1.74
N PRO A 41 -7.00 -3.97 -2.97
CA PRO A 41 -6.02 -5.02 -3.17
C PRO A 41 -4.66 -4.55 -2.64
N GLU A 42 -4.02 -5.35 -1.80
CA GLU A 42 -2.66 -5.08 -1.36
C GLU A 42 -1.69 -5.11 -2.55
N GLY A 43 -0.69 -4.22 -2.57
CA GLY A 43 0.39 -4.23 -3.56
C GLY A 43 0.15 -3.45 -4.85
N VAL A 44 -0.95 -2.71 -4.97
CA VAL A 44 -1.28 -1.85 -6.13
C VAL A 44 -0.34 -0.64 -6.22
N TRP A 45 0.15 -0.17 -5.08
CA TRP A 45 0.96 1.04 -4.95
C TRP A 45 2.33 0.72 -4.38
N THR A 46 3.37 1.39 -4.88
CA THR A 46 4.75 1.25 -4.40
C THR A 46 5.38 2.63 -4.24
N LYS A 47 6.21 2.83 -3.22
CA LYS A 47 6.92 4.09 -2.99
C LYS A 47 8.31 4.01 -3.63
N CYS A 48 8.74 5.09 -4.30
CA CYS A 48 10.11 5.22 -4.78
C CYS A 48 11.10 5.47 -3.62
N ASP A 49 12.21 4.74 -3.60
CA ASP A 49 13.24 4.85 -2.56
C ASP A 49 14.03 6.18 -2.63
N SER A 50 14.10 6.81 -3.80
CA SER A 50 14.85 8.05 -4.01
C SER A 50 13.98 9.31 -3.82
N CYS A 51 12.88 9.44 -4.56
CA CYS A 51 12.05 10.66 -4.53
C CYS A 51 10.83 10.57 -3.61
N GLY A 52 10.53 9.39 -3.05
CA GLY A 52 9.38 9.17 -2.18
C GLY A 52 8.01 9.20 -2.87
N GLN A 53 7.96 9.34 -4.20
CA GLN A 53 6.72 9.34 -4.97
C GLN A 53 5.98 8.01 -4.83
N VAL A 54 4.65 8.07 -4.70
CA VAL A 54 3.78 6.89 -4.79
C VAL A 54 3.51 6.60 -6.26
N LEU A 55 3.87 5.39 -6.68
CA LEU A 55 3.79 4.90 -8.05
C LEU A 55 2.81 3.73 -8.15
N TYR A 56 2.13 3.63 -9.28
CA TYR A 56 1.27 2.50 -9.58
C TYR A 56 2.10 1.32 -10.06
N ARG A 57 1.91 0.13 -9.47
CA ARG A 57 2.82 -1.00 -9.68
C ARG A 57 2.84 -1.51 -11.12
N ALA A 58 1.71 -1.55 -11.81
CA ALA A 58 1.67 -2.00 -13.20
C ALA A 58 2.35 -1.00 -14.16
N GLU A 59 2.35 0.29 -13.85
CA GLU A 59 3.06 1.29 -14.63
C GLU A 59 4.58 1.18 -14.41
N LEU A 60 4.99 0.97 -13.16
CA LEU A 60 6.38 0.74 -12.81
C LEU A 60 6.95 -0.54 -13.47
N GLU A 61 6.17 -1.61 -13.55
CA GLU A 61 6.57 -2.86 -14.22
C GLU A 61 6.74 -2.68 -15.73
N ARG A 62 5.84 -1.93 -16.38
CA ARG A 62 5.99 -1.55 -17.81
C ARG A 62 7.21 -0.68 -18.05
N ASN A 63 7.57 0.17 -17.10
CA ASN A 63 8.76 1.02 -17.16
C ASN A 63 10.01 0.34 -16.61
N LEU A 64 10.06 -1.00 -16.57
CA LEU A 64 11.24 -1.77 -16.18
C LEU A 64 11.78 -1.39 -14.78
N GLU A 65 10.89 -1.18 -13.82
CA GLU A 65 11.24 -0.78 -12.44
C GLU A 65 12.05 0.54 -12.36
N VAL A 66 11.89 1.44 -13.35
CA VAL A 66 12.46 2.78 -13.35
C VAL A 66 11.41 3.81 -12.93
N CYS A 67 11.77 4.71 -12.02
CA CYS A 67 10.85 5.76 -11.58
C CYS A 67 10.67 6.82 -12.67
N PRO A 68 9.43 7.09 -13.15
CA PRO A 68 9.20 8.07 -14.22
C PRO A 68 9.42 9.54 -13.78
N LYS A 69 9.51 9.80 -12.48
CA LYS A 69 9.66 11.17 -11.93
C LYS A 69 11.12 11.58 -11.73
N CYS A 70 11.97 10.65 -11.31
CA CYS A 70 13.35 10.96 -10.90
C CYS A 70 14.40 10.05 -11.54
N ASP A 71 14.00 9.20 -12.49
CA ASP A 71 14.85 8.27 -13.24
C ASP A 71 15.68 7.30 -12.36
N HIS A 72 15.23 7.11 -11.12
CA HIS A 72 15.88 6.18 -10.20
C HIS A 72 15.52 4.74 -10.56
N HIS A 73 16.55 3.91 -10.71
CA HIS A 73 16.43 2.49 -10.99
C HIS A 73 16.15 1.72 -9.70
N MET A 74 14.92 1.24 -9.56
CA MET A 74 14.52 0.43 -8.41
C MET A 74 14.95 -1.03 -8.57
N ARG A 75 14.81 -1.81 -7.50
CA ARG A 75 15.19 -3.22 -7.50
C ARG A 75 14.28 -4.03 -8.42
N MET A 76 14.84 -4.56 -9.50
CA MET A 76 14.19 -5.55 -10.36
C MET A 76 14.57 -6.99 -9.98
N SER A 77 13.64 -7.93 -10.09
CA SER A 77 13.94 -9.37 -9.98
C SER A 77 14.77 -9.82 -11.18
N ALA A 78 15.78 -10.69 -11.00
CA ALA A 78 16.58 -11.04 -12.18
C ALA A 78 15.82 -11.87 -13.22
N ARG A 79 14.75 -12.58 -12.85
CA ARG A 79 13.88 -13.20 -13.86
C ARG A 79 13.19 -12.16 -14.72
N ASN A 80 12.63 -11.12 -14.11
CA ASN A 80 12.01 -10.03 -14.86
C ASN A 80 13.05 -9.38 -15.77
N ARG A 81 14.30 -9.22 -15.29
CA ARG A 81 15.40 -8.70 -16.10
C ARG A 81 15.74 -9.59 -17.29
N LEU A 82 15.80 -10.91 -17.10
CA LEU A 82 16.02 -11.86 -18.20
C LEU A 82 14.89 -11.79 -19.23
N HIS A 83 13.64 -11.72 -18.76
CA HIS A 83 12.47 -11.57 -19.65
C HIS A 83 12.47 -10.26 -20.43
N SER A 84 12.99 -9.17 -19.87
CA SER A 84 13.10 -7.89 -20.60
C SER A 84 14.30 -7.82 -21.55
N LEU A 85 15.29 -8.69 -21.36
CA LEU A 85 16.56 -8.67 -22.11
C LEU A 85 16.56 -9.67 -23.27
N LEU A 86 15.93 -10.83 -23.09
CA LEU A 86 15.88 -11.91 -24.07
C LEU A 86 14.60 -11.84 -24.90
N ASP A 87 14.68 -12.26 -26.15
CA ASP A 87 13.52 -12.34 -27.03
C ASP A 87 12.49 -13.35 -26.49
N GLU A 88 11.21 -13.08 -26.73
CA GLU A 88 10.12 -13.95 -26.29
C GLU A 88 10.31 -15.38 -26.83
N GLY A 89 10.24 -16.37 -25.94
CA GLY A 89 10.38 -17.80 -26.27
C GLY A 89 11.82 -18.32 -26.38
N SER A 90 12.84 -17.45 -26.31
CA SER A 90 14.27 -17.85 -26.36
C SER A 90 14.85 -18.28 -25.02
N LEU A 91 14.12 -18.10 -23.91
CA LEU A 91 14.65 -18.32 -22.57
C LEU A 91 14.84 -19.82 -22.28
N VAL A 92 16.10 -20.23 -22.21
CA VAL A 92 16.52 -21.56 -21.76
C VAL A 92 17.25 -21.43 -20.42
N GLU A 93 16.69 -22.06 -19.39
CA GLU A 93 17.19 -22.08 -18.02
C GLU A 93 18.36 -23.11 -17.94
N LEU A 94 19.56 -22.67 -17.55
CA LEU A 94 20.81 -23.47 -17.56
C LEU A 94 21.42 -23.72 -16.18
N GLY A 95 21.27 -24.90 -15.57
CA GLY A 95 21.86 -25.19 -14.24
C GLY A 95 20.83 -25.12 -13.10
N SER A 96 19.57 -25.36 -13.47
CA SER A 96 18.42 -25.49 -12.56
C SER A 96 18.60 -26.52 -11.43
N GLU A 97 19.54 -27.46 -11.59
CA GLU A 97 19.90 -28.53 -10.66
C GLU A 97 20.95 -28.12 -9.62
N LEU A 98 21.58 -26.95 -9.78
CA LEU A 98 22.63 -26.50 -8.89
C LEU A 98 22.05 -26.03 -7.55
N GLU A 99 22.45 -26.71 -6.47
CA GLU A 99 22.09 -26.33 -5.11
C GLU A 99 23.31 -25.85 -4.31
N PRO A 100 23.16 -24.79 -3.47
CA PRO A 100 24.25 -24.34 -2.61
C PRO A 100 24.66 -25.44 -1.61
N LYS A 101 25.92 -25.86 -1.66
CA LYS A 101 26.52 -26.83 -0.74
C LYS A 101 27.60 -26.17 0.11
N ASP A 102 27.48 -26.28 1.42
CA ASP A 102 28.51 -25.79 2.35
C ASP A 102 29.64 -26.84 2.48
N VAL A 103 30.73 -26.64 1.75
CA VAL A 103 31.92 -27.50 1.77
C VAL A 103 32.80 -27.22 2.99
N LEU A 104 32.80 -25.98 3.46
CA LEU A 104 33.68 -25.52 4.53
C LEU A 104 33.15 -25.84 5.93
N LYS A 105 31.90 -26.32 6.04
CA LYS A 105 31.19 -26.52 7.31
C LYS A 105 31.31 -25.29 8.20
N PHE A 106 31.22 -24.12 7.59
CA PHE A 106 31.51 -22.86 8.25
C PHE A 106 30.52 -22.63 9.38
N ARG A 107 31.04 -22.34 10.57
CA ARG A 107 30.24 -22.20 11.79
C ARG A 107 30.09 -20.71 12.09
N ASP A 108 29.01 -20.11 11.57
CA ASP A 108 28.60 -18.79 12.03
C ASP A 108 28.24 -18.83 13.52
N SER A 109 28.36 -17.69 14.19
CA SER A 109 27.84 -17.47 15.55
C SER A 109 26.31 -17.62 15.64
N LYS A 110 25.60 -17.56 14.51
CA LYS A 110 24.19 -17.96 14.35
C LYS A 110 24.14 -19.25 13.54
N ASN A 111 23.47 -20.28 14.06
CA ASN A 111 23.39 -21.61 13.44
C ASN A 111 22.98 -21.52 11.94
N THR A 112 23.92 -21.80 11.03
CA THR A 112 23.83 -21.54 9.59
C THR A 112 22.66 -22.28 8.94
N LYS A 113 22.40 -23.53 9.34
CA LYS A 113 21.30 -24.37 8.81
C LYS A 113 19.92 -23.73 8.98
N THR A 114 19.72 -23.00 10.08
CA THR A 114 18.46 -22.29 10.36
C THR A 114 18.35 -20.93 9.66
N ALA A 115 19.45 -20.33 9.20
CA ALA A 115 19.46 -19.04 8.49
C ALA A 115 19.14 -19.17 6.98
N TRP A 116 19.54 -20.27 6.34
CA TRP A 116 19.27 -20.50 4.92
C TRP A 116 17.78 -20.77 4.62
N ARG A 117 17.11 -21.53 5.49
CA ARG A 117 15.73 -21.98 5.27
C ARG A 117 14.71 -20.84 5.15
N PRO A 118 14.77 -19.77 5.96
CA PRO A 118 13.93 -18.57 5.81
C PRO A 118 14.26 -17.74 4.58
N LEU A 119 15.55 -17.59 4.23
CA LEU A 119 15.98 -16.90 3.00
C LEU A 119 15.48 -17.61 1.75
N ARG A 120 15.45 -18.95 1.78
CA ARG A 120 14.83 -19.77 0.74
C ARG A 120 13.34 -19.50 0.71
N LYS A 121 12.61 -19.57 1.82
CA LYS A 121 11.14 -19.29 1.85
C LYS A 121 10.76 -17.89 1.35
N ARG A 122 11.48 -16.84 1.74
CA ARG A 122 11.27 -15.47 1.26
C ARG A 122 11.53 -15.33 -0.24
N ARG A 123 12.44 -16.13 -0.80
CA ARG A 123 12.73 -16.22 -2.24
C ARG A 123 11.97 -17.34 -2.96
N ALA A 124 11.28 -18.23 -2.24
CA ALA A 124 10.65 -19.45 -2.75
C ALA A 124 9.22 -19.23 -3.26
N ARG A 125 8.91 -18.01 -3.69
CA ARG A 125 8.19 -17.89 -4.95
C ARG A 125 9.27 -17.83 -6.01
N LYS A 126 9.59 -19.01 -6.56
CA LYS A 126 10.40 -19.14 -7.77
C LYS A 126 11.89 -18.87 -7.43
N THR A 127 12.61 -19.88 -6.94
CA THR A 127 14.08 -19.99 -7.09
C THR A 127 14.42 -21.32 -7.78
N ARG A 128 14.09 -21.39 -9.06
CA ARG A 128 14.92 -22.08 -10.05
C ARG A 128 15.80 -20.98 -10.64
N TRP A 129 17.08 -20.97 -10.26
CA TRP A 129 18.03 -19.94 -10.69
C TRP A 129 19.17 -20.69 -11.31
N TRP A 130 19.00 -20.96 -12.58
CA TRP A 130 19.84 -20.52 -13.68
C TRP A 130 19.15 -20.96 -14.94
#